data_AF-A0A2S9FPI2-F1
#
_entry.id   AF-A0A2S9FPI2-F1
#
_cell.length_a   1.000
_cell.length_b   1.000
_cell.length_c   1.000
_cell.angle_alpha   90.00
_cell.angle_beta   90.00
_cell.angle_gamma   90.00
#
_symmetry.space_group_name_H-M   'P 1'
#
loop_
_entity.id
_entity.type
_entity.pdbx_description
1 polymer ?
#
loop_
_entity_poly.entity_id
_entity_poly.type
_entity_poly.pdbx_seq_one_letter_code
_entity_poly.pdbx_strand_id
1 'polypeptide(L)'
;EASDDILVRRYEQNRRSHPLQGNQTLAEGIAAERAMLAPVRASADLVIDTSTLSVHGLRDSIERAFAEETVSHTNVTVESFGYKYGLPMDADTVMDVRFLPNPHWVDNLRPH
;
A
#
# COMPACT_ATOMS: atom_id res chain seq x y z
N GLU A 1 -14.85 -9.03 6.37
CA GLU A 1 -16.28 -8.65 6.51
C GLU A 1 -17.01 -8.90 5.19
N ALA A 2 -18.33 -9.10 5.24
CA ALA A 2 -19.21 -9.19 4.07
C ALA A 2 -20.66 -8.93 4.51
N SER A 3 -21.57 -8.56 3.63
CA SER A 3 -23.00 -8.41 3.96
C SER A 3 -23.67 -9.76 4.17
N ASP A 4 -24.74 -9.78 4.99
CA ASP A 4 -25.41 -11.02 5.39
C ASP A 4 -26.05 -11.73 4.20
N ASP A 5 -26.62 -11.00 3.24
CA ASP A 5 -27.21 -11.55 2.02
C ASP A 5 -26.15 -12.26 1.15
N ILE A 6 -24.93 -11.72 1.09
CA ILE A 6 -23.82 -12.32 0.35
C ILE A 6 -23.31 -13.56 1.06
N LEU A 7 -23.20 -13.53 2.40
CA LEU A 7 -22.79 -14.69 3.20
C LEU A 7 -23.79 -15.84 3.07
N VAL A 8 -25.09 -15.56 3.15
CA VAL A 8 -26.15 -16.56 2.95
C VAL A 8 -26.03 -17.23 1.58
N ARG A 9 -25.92 -16.44 0.50
CA ARG A 9 -25.75 -16.97 -0.86
C ARG A 9 -24.50 -17.85 -1.01
N ARG A 10 -23.37 -17.48 -0.39
CA ARG A 10 -22.12 -18.26 -0.44
C ARG A 10 -22.23 -19.61 0.27
N TYR A 11 -22.93 -19.66 1.40
CA TYR A 11 -23.17 -20.90 2.14
C TYR A 11 -24.13 -21.83 1.39
N GLU A 12 -25.18 -21.27 0.78
CA GLU A 12 -26.13 -22.04 -0.06
C GLU A 12 -25.43 -22.66 -1.28
N GLN A 13 -24.55 -21.91 -1.95
CA GLN A 13 -23.78 -22.39 -3.09
C GLN A 13 -22.82 -23.54 -2.72
N ASN A 14 -22.20 -23.45 -1.54
CA ASN A 14 -21.27 -24.48 -1.07
C ASN A 14 -21.96 -25.64 -0.33
N ARG A 15 -23.28 -25.56 -0.09
CA ARG A 15 -24.09 -26.55 0.64
C ARG A 15 -23.49 -26.95 2.00
N ARG A 16 -22.78 -26.03 2.66
CA ARG A 16 -22.20 -26.27 3.99
C ARG A 16 -23.13 -25.70 5.05
N SER A 17 -23.29 -26.40 6.16
CA SER A 17 -23.93 -25.83 7.35
C SER A 17 -22.94 -24.91 8.07
N HIS A 18 -23.46 -23.86 8.71
CA HIS A 18 -22.63 -22.95 9.48
C HIS A 18 -22.34 -23.54 10.87
N PRO A 19 -21.10 -23.50 11.39
CA PRO A 19 -20.74 -24.15 12.67
C PRO A 19 -21.57 -23.69 13.87
N LEU A 20 -21.91 -22.40 13.92
CA LEU A 20 -22.75 -21.80 14.98
C LEU A 20 -24.26 -21.90 14.69
N GLN A 21 -24.67 -22.53 13.60
CA GLN A 21 -26.08 -22.66 13.25
C GLN A 21 -26.83 -23.59 14.20
N GLY A 22 -26.25 -24.73 14.59
CA GLY A 22 -26.94 -25.73 15.41
C GLY A 22 -28.33 -26.08 14.84
N ASN A 23 -29.38 -25.84 15.63
CA ASN A 23 -30.80 -26.02 15.25
C ASN A 23 -31.49 -24.74 14.74
N GLN A 24 -30.74 -23.65 14.56
CA GLN A 24 -31.25 -22.34 14.15
C GLN A 24 -31.13 -22.12 12.63
N THR A 25 -31.61 -20.98 12.17
CA THR A 25 -31.44 -20.54 10.79
C THR A 25 -29.99 -20.13 10.50
N LEU A 26 -29.58 -20.19 9.23
CA LEU A 26 -28.26 -19.73 8.82
C LEU A 26 -28.00 -18.25 9.18
N ALA A 27 -29.03 -17.40 9.05
CA ALA A 27 -28.96 -15.99 9.40
C ALA A 27 -28.70 -15.77 10.90
N GLU A 28 -29.35 -16.55 11.76
CA GLU A 28 -29.10 -16.51 13.21
C GLU A 28 -27.69 -16.99 13.55
N GLY A 29 -27.19 -18.03 12.87
CA GLY A 29 -25.81 -18.49 13.02
C GLY A 29 -24.76 -17.43 12.66
N ILE A 30 -24.99 -16.68 11.56
CA ILE A 30 -24.13 -15.56 11.14
C ILE A 30 -24.20 -14.41 12.15
N ALA A 31 -25.40 -14.07 12.64
CA ALA A 31 -25.57 -13.02 13.65
C ALA A 31 -24.86 -13.36 14.97
N ALA A 32 -24.94 -14.62 15.40
CA ALA A 32 -24.23 -15.11 16.58
C ALA A 32 -22.70 -15.05 16.39
N GLU A 33 -22.19 -15.43 15.21
CA GLU A 33 -20.77 -15.30 14.89
C GLU A 33 -20.29 -13.85 14.96
N ARG A 34 -21.05 -12.90 14.41
CA ARG A 34 -20.73 -11.47 14.48
C ARG A 34 -20.67 -10.95 15.90
N ALA A 35 -21.64 -11.34 16.74
CA ALA A 35 -21.66 -10.93 18.15
C ALA A 35 -20.42 -11.47 18.88
N MET A 36 -20.05 -12.73 18.63
CA MET A 36 -18.87 -13.37 19.20
C MET A 36 -17.55 -12.70 18.74
N LEU A 37 -17.45 -12.35 17.46
CA LEU A 37 -16.25 -11.73 16.87
C LEU A 37 -16.20 -10.21 17.00
N ALA A 38 -17.22 -9.57 17.58
CA ALA A 38 -17.27 -8.12 17.75
C ALA A 38 -16.04 -7.53 18.47
N PRO A 39 -15.48 -8.14 19.53
CA PRO A 39 -14.26 -7.65 20.17
C PRO A 39 -13.03 -7.71 19.26
N VAL A 40 -12.89 -8.80 18.49
CA VAL A 40 -11.78 -8.99 17.53
C VAL A 40 -11.88 -7.96 16.40
N ARG A 41 -13.10 -7.72 15.92
CA ARG A 41 -13.37 -6.66 14.93
C ARG A 41 -13.01 -5.28 15.48
N ALA A 42 -13.33 -5.00 16.74
CA ALA A 42 -13.04 -3.71 17.36
C ALA A 42 -11.53 -3.45 17.52
N SER A 43 -10.72 -4.50 17.64
CA SER A 43 -9.25 -4.41 17.73
C SER A 43 -8.52 -4.58 16.40
N ALA A 44 -9.24 -4.69 15.27
CA ALA A 44 -8.62 -4.94 13.98
C ALA A 44 -8.06 -3.65 13.36
N ASP A 45 -6.78 -3.65 12.98
CA ASP A 45 -6.14 -2.51 12.29
C ASP A 45 -6.68 -2.33 10.86
N LEU A 46 -7.03 -3.43 10.20
CA LEU A 46 -7.56 -3.44 8.84
C LEU A 46 -8.78 -4.36 8.75
N VAL A 47 -9.88 -3.83 8.20
CA VAL A 47 -11.09 -4.59 7.89
C VAL A 47 -11.36 -4.52 6.39
N ILE A 48 -11.28 -5.66 5.72
CA ILE A 48 -11.59 -5.78 4.29
C ILE A 48 -13.05 -6.23 4.13
N ASP A 49 -13.86 -5.43 3.46
CA ASP A 49 -15.20 -5.82 3.02
C ASP A 49 -15.11 -6.61 1.70
N THR A 50 -15.55 -7.87 1.76
CA THR A 50 -15.49 -8.82 0.65
C THR A 50 -16.84 -8.98 -0.06
N SER A 51 -17.85 -8.18 0.27
CA SER A 51 -19.22 -8.31 -0.26
C SER A 51 -19.26 -8.31 -1.80
N THR A 52 -18.46 -7.46 -2.42
CA THR A 52 -18.40 -7.28 -3.88
C THR A 52 -17.14 -7.86 -4.53
N LEU A 53 -16.25 -8.47 -3.73
CA LEU A 53 -14.98 -8.98 -4.23
C LEU A 53 -15.13 -10.39 -4.82
N SER A 54 -14.48 -10.60 -5.96
CA SER A 54 -14.20 -11.94 -6.50
C SER A 54 -13.02 -12.57 -5.73
N VAL A 55 -12.79 -13.87 -5.93
CA VAL A 55 -11.64 -14.57 -5.32
C VAL A 55 -10.30 -13.90 -5.70
N HIS A 56 -10.15 -13.54 -6.98
CA HIS A 56 -8.97 -12.82 -7.45
C HIS A 56 -8.89 -11.41 -6.86
N GLY A 57 -10.00 -10.67 -6.82
CA GLY A 57 -10.02 -9.31 -6.26
C GLY A 57 -9.72 -9.27 -4.75
N LEU A 58 -10.14 -10.30 -4.00
CA LEU A 58 -9.77 -10.46 -2.60
C LEU A 58 -8.27 -10.71 -2.45
N ARG A 59 -7.69 -11.59 -3.28
CA ARG A 59 -6.25 -11.86 -3.28
C ARG A 59 -5.46 -10.57 -3.53
N ASP A 60 -5.80 -9.82 -4.57
CA ASP A 60 -5.14 -8.55 -4.89
C ASP A 60 -5.28 -7.54 -3.75
N SER A 61 -6.43 -7.52 -3.07
CA SER A 61 -6.65 -6.62 -1.93
C SER A 61 -5.78 -6.97 -0.73
N ILE A 62 -5.57 -8.27 -0.47
CA ILE A 62 -4.67 -8.73 0.59
C ILE A 62 -3.22 -8.44 0.20
N GLU A 63 -2.83 -8.75 -1.03
CA GLU A 63 -1.50 -8.46 -1.55
C GLU A 63 -1.19 -6.96 -1.45
N ARG A 64 -2.11 -6.07 -1.83
CA ARG A 64 -1.89 -4.61 -1.66
C ARG A 64 -1.80 -4.15 -0.21
N ALA A 65 -2.57 -4.76 0.68
CA ALA A 65 -2.61 -4.36 2.09
C ALA A 65 -1.36 -4.78 2.86
N PHE A 66 -0.73 -5.88 2.46
CA PHE A 66 0.40 -6.49 3.16
C PHE A 66 1.67 -6.60 2.32
N ALA A 67 1.64 -6.19 1.05
CA ALA A 67 2.84 -5.89 0.31
C ALA A 67 3.56 -4.79 1.08
N GLU A 68 4.67 -5.14 1.71
CA GLU A 68 5.70 -4.17 2.00
C GLU A 68 5.91 -3.38 0.71
N GLU A 69 5.93 -2.06 0.79
CA GLU A 69 6.52 -1.23 -0.25
C GLU A 69 7.97 -1.70 -0.40
N THR A 70 8.19 -2.76 -1.19
CA THR A 70 9.44 -2.96 -1.91
C THR A 70 9.42 -1.98 -3.08
N VAL A 71 9.12 -0.72 -2.78
CA VAL A 71 9.57 0.38 -3.62
C VAL A 71 11.08 0.26 -3.50
N SER A 72 11.75 -0.31 -4.49
CA SER A 72 13.18 -0.16 -4.59
C SER A 72 13.42 1.34 -4.61
N HIS A 73 13.84 1.90 -3.48
CA HIS A 73 14.13 3.33 -3.43
C HIS A 73 15.24 3.56 -4.44
N THR A 74 14.94 4.32 -5.49
CA THR A 74 15.98 4.79 -6.40
C THR A 74 16.82 5.79 -5.62
N ASN A 75 18.01 5.38 -5.23
CA ASN A 75 18.99 6.28 -4.64
C ASN A 75 19.50 7.22 -5.72
N VAL A 76 19.28 8.52 -5.53
CA VAL A 76 19.79 9.57 -6.43
C VAL A 76 20.90 10.31 -5.71
N THR A 77 22.10 10.26 -6.27
CA THR A 77 23.24 11.04 -5.80
C THR A 77 23.36 12.30 -6.64
N VAL A 78 23.42 13.46 -5.98
CA VAL A 78 23.68 14.74 -6.63
C VAL A 78 25.03 15.25 -6.14
N GLU A 79 25.94 15.47 -7.08
CA GLU A 79 27.26 16.02 -6.80
C GLU A 79 27.51 17.27 -7.64
N SER A 80 28.29 18.19 -7.08
CA SER A 80 28.77 19.37 -7.78
C SER A 80 30.23 19.18 -8.15
N PHE A 81 30.60 19.51 -9.39
CA PHE A 81 31.97 19.41 -9.87
C PHE A 81 32.37 20.67 -10.66
N GLY A 82 33.66 20.83 -10.90
CA GLY A 82 34.18 21.89 -11.76
C GLY A 82 34.88 21.32 -12.99
N TYR A 83 34.49 21.76 -14.19
CA TYR A 83 35.07 21.29 -15.46
C TYR A 83 36.60 21.32 -15.55
N LYS A 84 37.26 22.24 -14.82
CA LYS A 84 38.72 22.32 -14.76
C LYS A 84 39.38 21.08 -14.12
N TYR A 85 38.62 20.27 -13.40
CA TYR A 85 39.06 19.04 -12.75
C TYR A 85 38.58 17.77 -13.47
N GLY A 86 37.91 17.91 -14.62
CA GLY A 86 37.32 16.79 -15.35
C GLY A 86 35.86 16.51 -14.96
N LEU A 87 35.25 15.54 -15.65
CA LEU A 87 33.91 15.04 -15.34
C LEU A 87 34.02 13.93 -14.28
N PRO A 88 33.04 13.81 -13.37
CA PRO A 88 32.96 12.66 -12.48
C PRO A 88 32.84 11.35 -13.28
N MET A 89 33.52 10.31 -12.83
CA MET A 89 33.62 9.05 -13.59
C MET A 89 32.35 8.19 -13.47
N ASP A 90 31.58 8.39 -12.40
CA ASP A 90 30.38 7.65 -12.02
C ASP A 90 29.08 8.42 -12.29
N ALA A 91 29.17 9.57 -12.97
CA ALA A 91 27.99 10.36 -13.32
C ALA A 91 27.26 9.77 -14.53
N ASP A 92 26.01 9.34 -14.32
CA ASP A 92 25.12 8.90 -15.41
C ASP A 92 24.57 10.09 -16.24
N THR A 93 24.42 11.26 -15.63
CA THR A 93 23.89 12.48 -16.28
C THR A 93 24.65 13.71 -15.82
N VAL A 94 25.00 14.58 -16.75
CA VAL A 94 25.74 15.83 -16.50
C VAL A 94 24.90 17.02 -16.94
N MET A 95 24.74 18.01 -16.05
CA MET A 95 24.10 19.29 -16.34
C MET A 95 25.13 20.41 -16.30
N ASP A 96 25.39 21.08 -17.44
CA ASP A 96 26.26 22.25 -17.49
C ASP A 96 25.51 23.50 -17.02
N VAL A 97 25.97 24.16 -15.98
CA VAL A 97 25.34 25.36 -15.41
C VAL A 97 26.16 26.64 -15.64
N ARG A 98 27.24 26.59 -16.43
CA ARG A 98 28.13 27.75 -16.64
C ARG A 98 27.48 28.96 -17.31
N PHE A 99 26.31 28.77 -17.92
CA PHE A 99 25.54 29.85 -18.54
C PHE A 99 24.68 30.64 -17.53
N LEU A 100 24.56 30.16 -16.29
CA LEU A 100 23.84 30.89 -15.24
C LEU A 100 24.60 32.15 -14.81
N PRO A 101 23.91 33.15 -14.21
CA PRO A 101 24.54 34.36 -13.71
C PRO A 101 25.69 34.03 -12.75
N ASN A 102 26.89 34.53 -13.07
CA ASN A 102 28.10 34.19 -12.33
C ASN A 102 28.14 34.94 -10.98
N PRO A 103 28.13 34.24 -9.83
CA PRO A 103 28.13 34.88 -8.51
C PRO A 103 29.40 35.69 -8.23
N HIS A 104 30.51 35.44 -8.94
CA HIS A 104 31.74 36.22 -8.79
C HIS A 104 31.61 37.70 -9.18
N TRP A 105 30.52 38.08 -9.85
CA TRP A 105 30.21 39.46 -10.24
C TRP A 105 29.55 40.25 -9.10
N VAL A 106 29.14 39.56 -8.03
CA VAL A 106 28.60 40.17 -6.81
C VAL A 106 29.68 40.05 -5.74
N ASP A 107 30.28 41.18 -5.33
CA ASP A 107 31.48 41.18 -4.50
C ASP A 107 31.31 40.47 -3.15
N ASN A 108 30.10 40.49 -2.58
CA ASN A 108 29.79 39.80 -1.32
C ASN A 108 29.65 38.27 -1.47
N LEU A 109 29.49 37.73 -2.68
CA LEU A 109 29.39 36.29 -2.93
C LEU A 109 30.71 35.65 -3.35
N ARG A 110 31.72 36.46 -3.73
CA ARG A 110 33.04 35.97 -4.13
C ARG A 110 33.81 35.14 -3.08
N PRO A 111 33.70 35.38 -1.76
CA PRO A 111 34.46 34.64 -0.75
C PRO A 111 33.76 33.36 -0.25
N HIS A 112 32.54 33.08 -0.71
CA HIS A 112 31.73 31.90 -0.34
C HIS A 112 31.75 30.86 -1.46
#